data_AF-E4M7F2-F1
#
_entry.id   AF-E4M7F2-F1
#
_cell.length_a   1.000
_cell.length_b   1.000
_cell.length_c   1.000
_cell.angle_alpha   90.00
_cell.angle_beta   90.00
_cell.angle_gamma   90.00
#
_symmetry.space_group_name_H-M   'P 1'
#
loop_
_entity.id
_entity.type
_entity.pdbx_description
1 polymer ?
#
loop_
_entity_poly.entity_id
_entity_poly.type
_entity_poly.pdbx_seq_one_letter_code
_entity_poly.pdbx_strand_id
1 'polypeptide(L)'
;MKPTAYLTTFLGLPGASGEKRAACNFDLTSRYFYNVSSEESSFQTIDAETTADLDLNAVFERIDRTSSKPGQQYLYARLRTLRGTEEVREFGRRTDHFAGNAGHAEQCAKHLSRLSDDDAYDLQNLIFDKPEQVRRIALVYLLSAAAVVSLLLSFLYPLLLLLFLAVFAANMYIHYSNKLNISIYASAVKQLSLALRTARHLAAEEVPGTEEALKVIRQVSEVERRSRVVGTQGDSANELAAAVWLVLELLKTAFNVEVILFHRFIGSIIARRDAIHGLFRFIGETDAAISAARLRGETPTCRPEFTDGKYLRAEEVVHPLIGDCVPNTLELDGTGLLLTGSNMSGKTTFIRTLVLNALLAETLDICFAEAYTAPYMKIYSSIRISDDIAEGTSYYLQEVLTVKRFIDASQEPAPCLFALDELFKGTNTTERIAAGKAVLAHLNRGPHLVLVSTHDVELADLLRKDGYELHHFREEVIDGKLVFDYRLHTGPLTTRNAIRILEMYDYPRDLIAEAYEVQEKLTEKSN
;
A
#
# COMPACT_ATOMS: atom_id res chain seq x y z
N MET A 1 7.39 15.20 -32.82
CA MET A 1 6.48 15.74 -31.78
C MET A 1 5.62 14.58 -31.28
N LYS A 2 5.61 14.31 -29.97
CA LYS A 2 4.92 13.13 -29.40
C LYS A 2 3.39 13.36 -29.38
N PRO A 3 2.55 12.36 -29.71
CA PRO A 3 1.09 12.52 -29.82
C PRO A 3 0.33 12.62 -28.48
N THR A 4 1.03 12.75 -27.35
CA THR A 4 0.40 12.84 -26.01
C THR A 4 0.03 14.26 -25.58
N ALA A 5 0.47 15.29 -26.29
CA ALA A 5 0.21 16.68 -25.89
C ALA A 5 -1.21 17.19 -26.19
N TYR A 6 -1.96 16.52 -27.08
CA TYR A 6 -3.31 16.97 -27.48
C TYR A 6 -4.43 16.59 -26.48
N LEU A 7 -4.23 15.57 -25.64
CA LEU A 7 -5.27 15.09 -24.72
C LEU A 7 -5.32 15.88 -23.39
N THR A 8 -4.20 16.46 -22.96
CA THR A 8 -4.13 17.26 -21.73
C THR A 8 -4.86 18.60 -21.82
N THR A 9 -5.05 19.14 -23.02
CA THR A 9 -5.67 20.47 -23.20
C THR A 9 -7.20 20.39 -23.33
N PHE A 10 -7.76 19.20 -23.60
CA PHE A 10 -9.20 19.02 -23.83
C PHE A 10 -9.98 18.61 -22.57
N LEU A 11 -9.32 17.97 -21.59
CA LEU A 11 -9.90 17.64 -20.28
C LEU A 11 -9.61 18.77 -19.29
N GLY A 12 -10.33 19.88 -19.42
CA GLY A 12 -10.27 21.00 -18.46
C GLY A 12 -10.63 20.55 -17.05
N LEU A 13 -9.65 19.97 -16.34
CA LEU A 13 -9.71 19.65 -14.92
C LEU A 13 -9.58 20.96 -14.13
N PRO A 14 -10.65 21.44 -13.47
CA PRO A 14 -10.54 22.59 -12.58
C PRO A 14 -9.70 22.18 -11.36
N GLY A 15 -8.77 23.05 -11.00
CA GLY A 15 -7.82 22.82 -9.92
C GLY A 15 -8.50 22.58 -8.58
N ALA A 16 -8.20 21.44 -7.97
CA ALA A 16 -8.33 21.28 -6.53
C ALA A 16 -7.30 22.22 -5.87
N SER A 17 -7.76 23.37 -5.40
CA SER A 17 -7.05 24.20 -4.44
C SER A 17 -7.06 23.49 -3.08
N GLY A 18 -6.20 22.49 -2.94
CA GLY A 18 -5.79 21.93 -1.66
C GLY A 18 -4.28 22.11 -1.53
N GLU A 19 -3.79 22.40 -0.33
CA GLU A 19 -2.35 22.39 -0.03
C GLU A 19 -1.70 21.17 -0.67
N LYS A 20 -0.69 21.39 -1.53
CA LYS A 20 0.10 20.29 -2.10
C LYS A 20 0.82 19.59 -0.95
N ARG A 21 0.23 18.49 -0.45
CA ARG A 21 0.91 17.56 0.46
C ARG A 21 2.16 17.04 -0.23
N ALA A 22 3.23 16.88 0.53
CA ALA A 22 4.46 16.29 0.02
C ALA A 22 4.15 14.88 -0.51
N ALA A 23 4.65 14.55 -1.70
CA ALA A 23 4.45 13.24 -2.32
C ALA A 23 4.97 12.13 -1.40
N CYS A 24 4.25 11.00 -1.35
CA CYS A 24 4.63 9.88 -0.49
C CYS A 24 5.89 9.19 -1.04
N ASN A 25 6.86 8.91 -0.17
CA ASN A 25 8.02 8.11 -0.55
C ASN A 25 7.67 6.61 -0.46
N PHE A 26 7.24 6.02 -1.57
CA PHE A 26 6.83 4.62 -1.62
C PHE A 26 7.98 3.63 -1.39
N ASP A 27 9.23 3.99 -1.67
CA ASP A 27 10.41 3.15 -1.39
C ASP A 27 10.65 2.97 0.11
N LEU A 28 10.21 3.93 0.93
CA LEU A 28 10.30 3.86 2.40
C LEU A 28 9.01 3.34 3.03
N THR A 29 7.87 3.75 2.48
CA THR A 29 6.53 3.41 2.99
C THR A 29 6.22 1.92 2.81
N SER A 30 6.62 1.33 1.69
CA SER A 30 6.34 -0.09 1.40
C SER A 30 7.28 -1.08 2.10
N ARG A 31 8.40 -0.64 2.69
CA ARG A 31 9.41 -1.53 3.30
C ARG A 31 8.82 -2.45 4.36
N TYR A 32 8.02 -1.86 5.26
CA TYR A 32 7.36 -2.61 6.33
C TYR A 32 6.45 -3.71 5.76
N PHE A 33 5.69 -3.42 4.70
CA PHE A 33 4.83 -4.38 4.03
C PHE A 33 5.62 -5.57 3.46
N TYR A 34 6.69 -5.32 2.71
CA TYR A 34 7.49 -6.38 2.12
C TYR A 34 8.17 -7.26 3.17
N ASN A 35 8.61 -6.65 4.27
CA ASN A 35 9.26 -7.38 5.36
C ASN A 35 8.26 -8.23 6.17
N VAL A 36 7.11 -7.68 6.56
CA VAL A 36 6.11 -8.41 7.38
C VAL A 36 5.41 -9.52 6.59
N SER A 37 5.19 -9.32 5.28
CA SER A 37 4.55 -10.33 4.42
C SER A 37 5.34 -11.63 4.33
N SER A 38 6.62 -11.61 4.68
CA SER A 38 7.47 -12.81 4.73
C SER A 38 7.33 -13.63 6.01
N GLU A 39 6.74 -13.07 7.07
CA GLU A 39 6.70 -13.66 8.41
C GLU A 39 5.28 -14.05 8.87
N GLU A 40 4.22 -13.38 8.40
CA GLU A 40 2.86 -13.58 8.88
C GLU A 40 1.93 -14.29 7.90
N SER A 41 1.06 -15.16 8.41
CA SER A 41 -0.05 -15.73 7.65
C SER A 41 -1.13 -14.67 7.41
N SER A 42 -1.43 -14.37 6.14
CA SER A 42 -2.55 -13.52 5.74
C SER A 42 -3.64 -14.35 5.05
N PHE A 43 -4.87 -13.81 4.99
CA PHE A 43 -5.92 -14.40 4.15
C PHE A 43 -5.59 -14.22 2.67
N GLN A 44 -5.10 -13.03 2.32
CA GLN A 44 -4.49 -12.74 1.02
C GLN A 44 -3.55 -11.53 1.15
N THR A 45 -2.41 -11.61 0.48
CA THR A 45 -1.58 -10.43 0.19
C THR A 45 -1.88 -9.97 -1.23
N ILE A 46 -2.23 -8.69 -1.41
CA ILE A 46 -2.53 -8.14 -2.73
C ILE A 46 -1.24 -8.15 -3.56
N ASP A 47 -1.30 -8.75 -4.75
CA ASP A 47 -0.14 -8.90 -5.63
C ASP A 47 0.20 -7.59 -6.35
N ALA A 48 1.32 -7.58 -7.07
CA ALA A 48 1.81 -6.41 -7.80
C ALA A 48 0.84 -5.98 -8.91
N GLU A 49 0.28 -6.94 -9.64
CA GLU A 49 -0.67 -6.74 -10.74
C GLU A 49 -1.93 -6.02 -10.27
N THR A 50 -2.57 -6.51 -9.21
CA THR A 50 -3.76 -5.89 -8.62
C THR A 50 -3.46 -4.50 -8.07
N THR A 51 -2.27 -4.26 -7.49
CA THR A 51 -1.88 -2.89 -7.08
C THR A 51 -1.73 -1.93 -8.26
N ALA A 52 -1.18 -2.39 -9.38
CA ALA A 52 -1.04 -1.59 -10.57
C ALA A 52 -2.40 -1.32 -11.24
N ASP A 53 -3.28 -2.33 -11.28
CA ASP A 53 -4.63 -2.23 -11.83
C ASP A 53 -5.49 -1.18 -11.12
N LEU A 54 -5.37 -1.10 -9.80
CA LEU A 54 -6.14 -0.18 -8.96
C LEU A 54 -5.44 1.17 -8.71
N ASP A 55 -4.26 1.38 -9.31
CA ASP A 55 -3.41 2.56 -9.05
C ASP A 55 -3.23 2.83 -7.53
N LEU A 56 -2.97 1.77 -6.73
CA LEU A 56 -3.09 1.86 -5.25
C LEU A 56 -2.17 2.90 -4.61
N ASN A 57 -1.05 3.25 -5.24
CA ASN A 57 -0.18 4.31 -4.72
C ASN A 57 -0.89 5.67 -4.77
N ALA A 58 -1.57 6.00 -5.87
CA ALA A 58 -2.36 7.23 -5.96
C ALA A 58 -3.55 7.19 -4.99
N VAL A 59 -4.21 6.03 -4.85
CA VAL A 59 -5.26 5.84 -3.85
C VAL A 59 -4.73 6.09 -2.44
N PHE A 60 -3.57 5.52 -2.11
CA PHE A 60 -2.93 5.69 -0.80
C PHE A 60 -2.68 7.16 -0.49
N GLU A 61 -2.11 7.93 -1.42
CA GLU A 61 -1.93 9.38 -1.25
C GLU A 61 -3.27 10.11 -1.05
N ARG A 62 -4.33 9.66 -1.73
CA ARG A 62 -5.67 10.23 -1.61
C ARG A 62 -6.35 9.93 -0.28
N ILE A 63 -6.05 8.83 0.40
CA ILE A 63 -6.70 8.39 1.65
C ILE A 63 -5.87 8.59 2.93
N ASP A 64 -4.54 8.65 2.81
CA ASP A 64 -3.63 8.74 3.95
C ASP A 64 -3.71 10.09 4.68
N ARG A 65 -4.00 10.06 5.99
CA ARG A 65 -4.13 11.17 6.97
C ARG A 65 -3.24 10.90 8.20
N THR A 66 -2.31 9.94 8.09
CA THR A 66 -1.40 9.58 9.18
C THR A 66 -0.50 10.74 9.57
N SER A 67 -0.12 10.79 10.83
CA SER A 67 0.71 11.86 11.41
C SER A 67 2.17 11.42 11.62
N SER A 68 2.46 10.13 11.47
CA SER A 68 3.77 9.52 11.70
C SER A 68 4.18 8.59 10.56
N LYS A 69 5.49 8.45 10.32
CA LYS A 69 6.02 7.52 9.31
C LYS A 69 5.74 6.04 9.63
N PRO A 70 5.82 5.58 10.90
CA PRO A 70 5.36 4.24 11.27
C PRO A 70 3.86 4.02 11.00
N GLY A 71 3.03 5.04 11.24
CA GLY A 71 1.61 5.04 10.88
C GLY A 71 1.40 4.85 9.39
N GLN A 72 2.12 5.62 8.58
CA GLN A 72 2.06 5.51 7.12
C GLN A 72 2.48 4.12 6.60
N GLN A 73 3.60 3.59 7.11
CA GLN A 73 4.06 2.22 6.80
C GLN A 73 3.04 1.16 7.18
N TYR A 74 2.44 1.28 8.37
CA TYR A 74 1.43 0.35 8.86
C TYR A 74 0.15 0.42 8.01
N LEU A 75 -0.35 1.64 7.71
CA LEU A 75 -1.54 1.84 6.89
C LEU A 75 -1.35 1.25 5.48
N TYR A 76 -0.18 1.45 4.87
CA TYR A 76 0.13 0.88 3.56
C TYR A 76 0.15 -0.64 3.59
N ALA A 77 0.80 -1.23 4.60
CA ALA A 77 0.82 -2.68 4.76
C ALA A 77 -0.58 -3.25 5.01
N ARG A 78 -1.42 -2.53 5.76
CA ARG A 78 -2.82 -2.90 6.00
C ARG A 78 -3.66 -2.86 4.72
N LEU A 79 -3.54 -1.79 3.93
CA LEU A 79 -4.22 -1.65 2.63
C LEU A 79 -3.85 -2.80 1.66
N ARG A 80 -2.65 -3.37 1.80
CA ARG A 80 -2.12 -4.42 0.93
C ARG A 80 -2.34 -5.84 1.45
N THR A 81 -2.98 -6.01 2.61
CA THR A 81 -3.11 -7.31 3.28
C THR A 81 -4.52 -7.55 3.80
N LEU A 82 -5.19 -8.56 3.26
CA LEU A 82 -6.46 -9.07 3.78
C LEU A 82 -6.16 -10.02 4.94
N ARG A 83 -6.75 -9.77 6.10
CA ARG A 83 -6.48 -10.52 7.34
C ARG A 83 -7.71 -11.18 7.95
N GLY A 84 -8.88 -11.00 7.33
CA GLY A 84 -10.14 -11.57 7.76
C GLY A 84 -11.06 -10.57 8.44
N THR A 85 -12.33 -10.95 8.54
CA THR A 85 -13.42 -10.06 8.96
C THR A 85 -13.28 -9.54 10.40
N GLU A 86 -12.75 -10.35 11.33
CA GLU A 86 -12.62 -9.91 12.73
C GLU A 86 -11.57 -8.80 12.90
N GLU A 87 -10.42 -8.90 12.21
CA GLU A 87 -9.40 -7.85 12.25
C GLU A 87 -9.89 -6.53 11.63
N VAL A 88 -10.75 -6.59 10.61
CA VAL A 88 -11.37 -5.41 10.01
C VAL A 88 -12.38 -4.80 10.97
N ARG A 89 -13.24 -5.62 11.60
CA ARG A 89 -14.19 -5.16 12.61
C ARG A 89 -13.50 -4.54 13.81
N GLU A 90 -12.39 -5.12 14.27
CA GLU A 90 -11.57 -4.55 15.34
C GLU A 90 -11.03 -3.17 14.95
N PHE A 91 -10.43 -3.04 13.77
CA PHE A 91 -9.96 -1.75 13.27
C PHE A 91 -11.08 -0.73 13.10
N GLY A 92 -12.27 -1.17 12.65
CA GLY A 92 -13.48 -0.38 12.62
C GLY A 92 -13.85 0.17 14.00
N ARG A 93 -13.85 -0.67 15.04
CA ARG A 93 -14.10 -0.25 16.44
C ARG A 93 -13.08 0.80 16.91
N ARG A 94 -11.80 0.64 16.55
CA ARG A 94 -10.75 1.65 16.86
C ARG A 94 -10.98 2.96 16.13
N THR A 95 -11.42 2.88 14.87
CA THR A 95 -11.78 4.05 14.06
C THR A 95 -12.98 4.78 14.65
N ASP A 96 -14.01 4.05 15.07
CA ASP A 96 -15.23 4.59 15.70
C ASP A 96 -14.90 5.35 17.00
N HIS A 97 -13.96 4.84 17.81
CA HIS A 97 -13.47 5.52 19.02
C HIS A 97 -12.91 6.92 18.74
N PHE A 98 -12.09 7.05 17.70
CA PHE A 98 -11.51 8.35 17.33
C PHE A 98 -12.50 9.26 16.59
N ALA A 99 -13.39 8.69 15.77
CA ALA A 99 -14.44 9.45 15.10
C ALA A 99 -15.42 10.08 16.09
N GLY A 100 -15.74 9.39 17.19
CA GLY A 100 -16.58 9.91 18.27
C GLY A 100 -15.92 10.95 19.19
N ASN A 101 -14.59 11.12 19.10
CA ASN A 101 -13.85 12.03 19.98
C ASN A 101 -12.72 12.75 19.22
N ALA A 102 -13.11 13.74 18.42
CA ALA A 102 -12.18 14.52 17.59
C ALA A 102 -11.04 15.18 18.40
N GLY A 103 -11.34 15.69 19.61
CA GLY A 103 -10.32 16.29 20.48
C GLY A 103 -9.27 15.27 20.94
N HIS A 104 -9.70 14.07 21.32
CA HIS A 104 -8.80 12.97 21.66
C HIS A 104 -7.96 12.52 20.46
N ALA A 105 -8.56 12.42 19.27
CA ALA A 105 -7.84 12.10 18.03
C ALA A 105 -6.76 13.14 17.71
N GLU A 106 -7.05 14.44 17.87
CA GLU A 106 -6.10 15.53 17.67
C GLU A 106 -4.94 15.49 18.67
N GLN A 107 -5.23 15.24 19.95
CA GLN A 107 -4.21 15.10 21.00
C GLN A 107 -3.27 13.92 20.71
N CYS A 108 -3.81 12.75 20.35
CA CYS A 108 -3.01 11.60 19.95
C CYS A 108 -2.17 11.89 18.70
N ALA A 109 -2.75 12.52 17.68
CA ALA A 109 -2.03 12.90 16.47
C ALA A 109 -0.86 13.85 16.75
N LYS A 110 -0.99 14.77 17.71
CA LYS A 110 0.10 15.65 18.15
C LYS A 110 1.25 14.88 18.82
N HIS A 111 0.96 13.78 19.50
CA HIS A 111 2.01 12.89 20.03
C HIS A 111 2.67 12.07 18.91
N LEU A 112 1.87 11.60 17.96
CA LEU A 112 2.33 10.84 16.78
C LEU A 112 3.21 11.69 15.85
N SER A 113 2.91 12.98 15.68
CA SER A 113 3.67 13.90 14.82
C SER A 113 5.13 14.10 15.25
N ARG A 114 5.53 13.60 16.42
CA ARG A 114 6.95 13.52 16.80
C ARG A 114 7.74 12.57 15.90
N LEU A 115 7.06 11.59 15.30
CA LEU A 115 7.63 10.58 14.39
C LEU A 115 7.33 10.92 12.92
N SER A 116 7.20 12.21 12.59
CA SER A 116 6.93 12.67 11.22
C SER A 116 8.18 12.77 10.36
N ASP A 117 9.37 12.80 10.95
CA ASP A 117 10.63 12.92 10.21
C ASP A 117 10.94 11.61 9.46
N ASP A 118 11.58 11.71 8.29
CA ASP A 118 11.89 10.54 7.44
C ASP A 118 12.78 9.50 8.15
N ASP A 119 13.60 9.91 9.12
CA ASP A 119 14.37 8.99 9.98
C ASP A 119 13.46 7.95 10.66
N ALA A 120 12.20 8.27 10.94
CA ALA A 120 11.26 7.38 11.61
C ALA A 120 10.86 6.15 10.76
N TYR A 121 11.07 6.18 9.43
CA TYR A 121 10.92 4.98 8.59
C TYR A 121 11.90 3.88 8.96
N ASP A 122 13.07 4.23 9.52
CA ASP A 122 14.12 3.27 9.89
C ASP A 122 13.80 2.49 11.17
N LEU A 123 12.71 2.81 11.87
CA LEU A 123 12.28 2.06 13.06
C LEU A 123 12.05 0.58 12.74
N GLN A 124 11.53 0.29 11.54
CA GLN A 124 11.29 -1.08 11.06
C GLN A 124 12.59 -1.87 10.85
N ASN A 125 13.72 -1.21 10.60
CA ASN A 125 15.02 -1.86 10.43
C ASN A 125 15.44 -2.57 11.74
N LEU A 126 15.02 -2.08 12.91
CA LEU A 126 15.29 -2.75 14.20
C LEU A 126 14.54 -4.08 14.36
N ILE A 127 13.46 -4.27 13.60
CA ILE A 127 12.61 -5.45 13.65
C ILE A 127 13.18 -6.51 12.70
N PHE A 128 13.36 -6.14 11.43
CA PHE A 128 13.59 -7.10 10.35
C PHE A 128 15.07 -7.25 9.95
N ASP A 129 15.89 -6.20 10.03
CA ASP A 129 17.28 -6.31 9.57
C ASP A 129 18.09 -7.22 10.48
N LYS A 130 19.03 -7.98 9.90
CA LYS A 130 20.05 -8.70 10.68
C LYS A 130 21.21 -7.74 10.94
N PRO A 131 21.42 -7.28 12.18
CA PRO A 131 22.47 -6.31 12.45
C PRO A 131 23.84 -6.90 12.20
N GLU A 132 24.68 -6.13 11.51
CA GLU A 132 26.09 -6.48 11.35
C GLU A 132 26.75 -6.56 12.73
N GLN A 133 27.12 -7.77 13.11
CA GLN A 133 27.82 -8.00 14.36
C GLN A 133 29.28 -7.57 14.24
N VAL A 134 29.78 -6.92 15.30
CA VAL A 134 31.20 -6.58 15.41
C VAL A 134 32.02 -7.87 15.35
N ARG A 135 32.77 -8.06 14.26
CA ARG A 135 33.64 -9.22 14.08
C ARG A 135 34.70 -9.25 15.18
N ARG A 136 34.91 -10.43 15.79
CA ARG A 136 35.92 -10.66 16.84
C ARG A 136 35.77 -9.71 18.05
N ILE A 137 34.55 -9.55 18.60
CA ILE A 137 34.31 -8.71 19.78
C ILE A 137 35.24 -9.02 20.97
N ALA A 138 35.67 -10.27 21.14
CA ALA A 138 36.65 -10.65 22.17
C ALA A 138 37.98 -9.90 22.02
N LEU A 139 38.46 -9.69 20.79
CA LEU A 139 39.67 -8.90 20.51
C LEU A 139 39.47 -7.43 20.90
N VAL A 140 38.28 -6.87 20.66
CA VAL A 140 37.94 -5.50 21.05
C VAL A 140 38.01 -5.34 22.57
N TYR A 141 37.48 -6.29 23.34
CA TYR A 141 37.60 -6.28 24.80
C TYR A 141 39.05 -6.39 25.27
N LEU A 142 39.84 -7.28 24.67
CA LEU A 142 41.26 -7.45 25.01
C LEU A 142 42.08 -6.18 24.73
N LEU A 143 41.90 -5.56 23.56
CA LEU A 143 42.60 -4.32 23.20
C LEU A 143 42.16 -3.15 24.09
N SER A 144 40.88 -3.08 24.46
CA SER A 144 40.38 -2.04 25.37
C SER A 144 40.96 -2.21 26.78
N ALA A 145 41.03 -3.45 27.28
CA ALA A 145 41.69 -3.77 28.55
C ALA A 145 43.20 -3.45 28.50
N ALA A 146 43.87 -3.80 27.40
CA ALA A 146 45.28 -3.49 27.19
C ALA A 146 45.54 -1.96 27.15
N ALA A 147 44.64 -1.18 26.54
CA ALA A 147 44.72 0.28 26.54
C ALA A 147 44.62 0.85 27.96
N VAL A 148 43.69 0.36 28.78
CA VAL A 148 43.56 0.79 30.19
C VAL A 148 44.81 0.42 31.00
N VAL A 149 45.28 -0.83 30.89
CA VAL A 149 46.43 -1.32 31.65
C VAL A 149 47.72 -0.60 31.25
N SER A 150 47.97 -0.42 29.95
CA SER A 150 49.15 0.29 29.45
C SER A 150 49.16 1.76 29.85
N LEU A 151 48.00 2.44 29.82
CA LEU A 151 47.87 3.82 30.26
C LEU A 151 48.11 3.97 31.77
N LEU A 152 47.50 3.12 32.59
CA LEU A 152 47.66 3.16 34.06
C LEU A 152 49.08 2.80 34.52
N LEU A 153 49.73 1.83 33.86
CA LEU A 153 51.10 1.46 34.21
C LEU A 153 52.15 2.43 33.65
N SER A 154 51.79 3.29 32.69
CA SER A 154 52.71 4.30 32.13
C SER A 154 53.21 5.29 33.18
N PHE A 155 52.44 5.54 34.24
CA PHE A 155 52.85 6.37 35.38
C PHE A 155 54.05 5.79 36.15
N LEU A 156 54.22 4.47 36.14
CA LEU A 156 55.34 3.76 36.77
C LEU A 156 56.45 3.42 35.76
N TYR A 157 56.06 3.12 34.52
CA TYR A 157 56.95 2.68 33.45
C TYR A 157 56.67 3.46 32.15
N PRO A 158 57.36 4.60 31.92
CA PRO A 158 57.05 5.51 30.80
C PRO A 158 57.09 4.87 29.40
N LEU A 159 57.89 3.81 29.19
CA LEU A 159 57.93 3.09 27.90
C LEU A 159 56.58 2.45 27.53
N LEU A 160 55.70 2.14 28.50
CA LEU A 160 54.37 1.59 28.22
C LEU A 160 53.45 2.59 27.49
N LEU A 161 53.82 3.87 27.44
CA LEU A 161 53.12 4.86 26.61
C LEU A 161 53.23 4.51 25.11
N LEU A 162 54.36 3.95 24.66
CA LEU A 162 54.51 3.49 23.27
C LEU A 162 53.58 2.31 22.96
N LEU A 163 53.40 1.41 23.93
CA LEU A 163 52.43 0.32 23.82
C LEU A 163 50.99 0.85 23.79
N PHE A 164 50.66 1.83 24.63
CA PHE A 164 49.36 2.50 24.61
C PHE A 164 49.08 3.14 23.24
N LEU A 165 50.05 3.85 22.65
CA LEU A 165 49.91 4.46 21.33
C LEU A 165 49.69 3.41 20.22
N ALA A 166 50.38 2.27 20.29
CA ALA A 166 50.18 1.17 19.34
C ALA A 166 48.77 0.56 19.46
N VAL A 167 48.29 0.33 20.69
CA VAL A 167 46.94 -0.17 20.96
C VAL A 167 45.88 0.86 20.57
N PHE A 168 46.14 2.15 20.82
CA PHE A 168 45.27 3.26 20.42
C PHE A 168 45.10 3.31 18.90
N ALA A 169 46.17 3.15 18.13
CA ALA A 169 46.10 3.09 16.67
C ALA A 169 45.24 1.90 16.18
N ALA A 170 45.38 0.73 16.80
CA ALA A 170 44.54 -0.43 16.50
C ALA A 170 43.06 -0.19 16.88
N ASN A 171 42.79 0.42 18.03
CA ASN A 171 41.44 0.79 18.45
C ASN A 171 40.83 1.85 17.54
N MET A 172 41.62 2.82 17.07
CA MET A 172 41.19 3.83 16.11
C MET A 172 40.75 3.19 14.79
N TYR A 173 41.51 2.22 14.27
CA TYR A 173 41.11 1.45 13.08
C TYR A 173 39.77 0.75 13.32
N ILE A 174 39.62 0.02 14.43
CA ILE A 174 38.37 -0.69 14.78
C ILE A 174 37.19 0.28 14.88
N HIS A 175 37.34 1.40 15.59
CA HIS A 175 36.31 2.41 15.77
C HIS A 175 35.83 2.96 14.42
N TYR A 176 36.75 3.42 13.55
CA TYR A 176 36.36 4.02 12.27
C TYR A 176 35.84 2.98 11.26
N SER A 177 36.34 1.75 11.29
CA SER A 177 35.78 0.66 10.46
C SER A 177 34.34 0.31 10.84
N ASN A 178 33.92 0.54 12.09
CA ASN A 178 32.55 0.25 12.55
C ASN A 178 31.65 1.49 12.65
N LYS A 179 32.19 2.70 12.41
CA LYS A 179 31.49 3.97 12.66
C LYS A 179 30.23 4.15 11.81
N LEU A 180 30.27 3.75 10.54
CA LEU A 180 29.10 3.82 9.64
C LEU A 180 27.94 2.96 10.14
N ASN A 181 28.23 1.71 10.53
CA ASN A 181 27.21 0.82 11.10
C ASN A 181 26.64 1.40 12.40
N ILE A 182 27.51 1.88 13.30
CA ILE A 182 27.08 2.50 14.56
C ILE A 182 26.18 3.72 14.28
N SER A 183 26.48 4.55 13.27
CA SER A 183 25.67 5.73 12.95
C SER A 183 24.28 5.39 12.41
N ILE A 184 24.16 4.36 11.55
CA ILE A 184 22.85 3.92 11.01
C ILE A 184 21.95 3.45 12.16
N TYR A 185 22.49 2.61 13.05
CA TYR A 185 21.74 2.16 14.23
C TYR A 185 21.47 3.28 15.22
N ALA A 186 22.38 4.23 15.43
CA ALA A 186 22.18 5.34 16.34
C ALA A 186 20.93 6.17 15.98
N SER A 187 20.66 6.37 14.68
CA SER A 187 19.41 7.00 14.21
C SER A 187 18.20 6.16 14.61
N ALA A 188 18.18 4.88 14.26
CA ALA A 188 17.08 3.97 14.60
C ALA A 188 16.83 3.86 16.12
N VAL A 189 17.88 3.95 16.94
CA VAL A 189 17.77 4.00 18.41
C VAL A 189 17.10 5.28 18.92
N LYS A 190 17.49 6.42 18.36
CA LYS A 190 16.86 7.70 18.66
C LYS A 190 15.37 7.62 18.34
N GLN A 191 15.02 7.04 17.19
CA GLN A 191 13.62 6.82 16.80
C GLN A 191 12.91 5.83 17.72
N LEU A 192 13.57 4.76 18.20
CA LEU A 192 12.99 3.85 19.19
C LEU A 192 12.69 4.55 20.53
N SER A 193 13.57 5.44 21.01
CA SER A 193 13.30 6.24 22.21
C SER A 193 12.11 7.16 22.01
N LEU A 194 12.00 7.78 20.83
CA LEU A 194 10.89 8.64 20.49
C LEU A 194 9.57 7.86 20.40
N ALA A 195 9.59 6.72 19.71
CA ALA A 195 8.47 5.79 19.61
C ALA A 195 8.00 5.32 20.99
N LEU A 196 8.92 4.96 21.88
CA LEU A 196 8.58 4.54 23.23
C LEU A 196 7.92 5.67 24.04
N ARG A 197 8.39 6.92 23.90
CA ARG A 197 7.73 8.08 24.53
C ARG A 197 6.34 8.30 23.95
N THR A 198 6.20 8.24 22.63
CA THR A 198 4.91 8.38 21.95
C THR A 198 3.93 7.32 22.42
N ALA A 199 4.33 6.04 22.44
CA ALA A 199 3.49 4.95 22.93
C ALA A 199 3.08 5.12 24.40
N ARG A 200 3.97 5.62 25.28
CA ARG A 200 3.60 5.93 26.68
C ARG A 200 2.53 7.01 26.77
N HIS A 201 2.59 8.04 25.92
CA HIS A 201 1.55 9.06 25.86
C HIS A 201 0.24 8.47 25.35
N LEU A 202 0.25 7.74 24.25
CA LEU A 202 -0.95 7.07 23.72
C LEU A 202 -1.60 6.14 24.75
N ALA A 203 -0.78 5.36 25.47
CA ALA A 203 -1.27 4.51 26.56
C ALA A 203 -1.85 5.30 27.74
N ALA A 204 -1.34 6.50 28.03
CA ALA A 204 -1.87 7.36 29.07
C ALA A 204 -3.20 8.03 28.68
N GLU A 205 -3.44 8.22 27.38
CA GLU A 205 -4.73 8.67 26.82
C GLU A 205 -5.74 7.52 26.68
N GLU A 206 -5.41 6.30 27.13
CA GLU A 206 -6.28 5.12 27.10
C GLU A 206 -6.81 4.77 25.69
N VAL A 207 -5.95 4.90 24.67
CA VAL A 207 -6.31 4.48 23.30
C VAL A 207 -6.61 2.97 23.24
N PRO A 208 -7.44 2.50 22.29
CA PRO A 208 -7.69 1.08 22.09
C PRO A 208 -6.39 0.26 21.94
N GLY A 209 -6.29 -0.87 22.64
CA GLY A 209 -5.09 -1.73 22.67
C GLY A 209 -4.04 -1.34 23.72
N THR A 210 -4.36 -0.41 24.63
CA THR A 210 -3.45 0.05 25.69
C THR A 210 -3.00 -1.08 26.64
N GLU A 211 -3.90 -2.00 27.00
CA GLU A 211 -3.58 -3.08 27.95
C GLU A 211 -2.48 -4.02 27.44
N GLU A 212 -2.55 -4.41 26.16
CA GLU A 212 -1.51 -5.17 25.47
C GLU A 212 -0.24 -4.34 25.32
N ALA A 213 -0.37 -3.07 24.94
CA ALA A 213 0.75 -2.16 24.71
C ALA A 213 1.56 -1.91 25.98
N LEU A 214 0.96 -1.85 27.17
CA LEU A 214 1.67 -1.63 28.43
C LEU A 214 2.72 -2.72 28.71
N LYS A 215 2.42 -3.99 28.37
CA LYS A 215 3.38 -5.11 28.51
C LYS A 215 4.59 -4.88 27.60
N VAL A 216 4.33 -4.49 26.36
CA VAL A 216 5.34 -4.23 25.35
C VAL A 216 6.20 -3.02 25.70
N ILE A 217 5.58 -1.90 26.09
CA ILE A 217 6.24 -0.66 26.53
C ILE A 217 7.20 -0.97 27.69
N ARG A 218 6.77 -1.79 28.66
CA ARG A 218 7.63 -2.21 29.78
C ARG A 218 8.86 -2.95 29.29
N GLN A 219 8.70 -3.93 28.40
CA GLN A 219 9.82 -4.72 27.87
C GLN A 219 10.82 -3.87 27.08
N VAL A 220 10.35 -2.92 26.26
CA VAL A 220 11.21 -2.03 25.47
C VAL A 220 11.89 -0.98 26.37
N SER A 221 11.24 -0.53 27.44
CA SER A 221 11.84 0.45 28.38
C SER A 221 13.11 -0.02 29.07
N GLU A 222 13.24 -1.33 29.31
CA GLU A 222 14.45 -1.94 29.86
C GLU A 222 15.65 -1.83 28.90
N VAL A 223 15.37 -1.80 27.59
CA VAL A 223 16.37 -1.65 26.53
C VAL A 223 16.81 -0.18 26.40
N GLU A 224 15.88 0.77 26.46
CA GLU A 224 16.16 2.22 26.37
C GLU A 224 17.12 2.70 27.48
N ARG A 225 16.89 2.28 28.72
CA ARG A 225 17.69 2.71 29.88
C ARG A 225 19.17 2.34 29.76
N ARG A 226 19.50 1.29 29.00
CA ARG A 226 20.87 0.81 28.77
C ARG A 226 21.56 1.49 27.58
N SER A 227 20.82 2.27 26.77
CA SER A 227 21.27 2.82 25.49
C SER A 227 21.68 4.31 25.53
N ARG A 228 21.30 5.05 26.59
CA ARG A 228 21.50 6.52 26.72
C ARG A 228 22.95 7.04 26.64
N VAL A 229 23.94 6.16 26.53
CA VAL A 229 25.37 6.49 26.43
C VAL A 229 25.84 6.53 24.96
N VAL A 230 25.04 6.03 24.02
CA VAL A 230 25.36 5.97 22.59
C VAL A 230 24.60 7.09 21.87
N GLY A 231 25.26 8.19 21.53
CA GLY A 231 24.66 9.19 20.63
C GLY A 231 24.65 10.65 21.06
N THR A 232 25.52 11.09 21.96
CA THR A 232 25.80 12.54 22.08
C THR A 232 26.69 12.99 20.91
N GLN A 233 26.07 13.31 19.77
CA GLN A 233 26.69 14.17 18.77
C GLN A 233 26.55 15.62 19.25
N GLY A 234 27.70 16.28 19.45
CA GLY A 234 27.73 17.63 19.97
C GLY A 234 27.41 18.64 18.88
N ASP A 235 26.21 19.22 18.92
CA ASP A 235 25.99 20.55 18.36
C ASP A 235 26.61 21.55 19.33
N SER A 236 27.75 22.13 18.97
CA SER A 236 28.26 23.24 19.76
C SER A 236 28.94 24.29 18.90
N ALA A 237 28.28 25.45 18.80
CA ALA A 237 28.79 26.69 18.23
C ALA A 237 29.92 27.35 19.07
N ASN A 238 30.44 26.66 20.10
CA ASN A 238 31.43 27.18 21.06
C ASN A 238 32.74 26.38 21.02
N GLU A 239 33.88 27.06 20.93
CA GLU A 239 35.22 26.45 20.84
C GLU A 239 35.59 25.58 22.06
N LEU A 240 35.17 25.98 23.27
CA LEU A 240 35.40 25.19 24.49
C LEU A 240 34.64 23.86 24.48
N ALA A 241 33.42 23.86 23.95
CA ALA A 241 32.62 22.65 23.85
C ALA A 241 33.18 21.69 22.79
N ALA A 242 33.73 22.22 21.69
CA ALA A 242 34.45 21.43 20.69
C ALA A 242 35.70 20.75 21.26
N ALA A 243 36.48 21.44 22.10
CA ALA A 243 37.66 20.87 22.76
C ALA A 243 37.28 19.74 23.74
N VAL A 244 36.25 19.95 24.57
CA VAL A 244 35.73 18.92 25.48
C VAL A 244 35.20 17.72 24.70
N TRP A 245 34.47 17.98 23.60
CA TRP A 245 33.95 16.92 22.72
C TRP A 245 35.08 16.11 22.09
N LEU A 246 36.13 16.75 21.59
CA LEU A 246 37.30 16.06 21.03
C LEU A 246 37.96 15.15 22.05
N VAL A 247 38.15 15.63 23.29
CA VAL A 247 38.71 14.81 24.37
C VAL A 247 37.82 13.59 24.67
N LEU A 248 36.50 13.79 24.74
CA LEU A 248 35.56 12.68 24.96
C LEU A 248 35.57 11.68 23.79
N GLU A 249 35.66 12.16 22.55
CA GLU A 249 35.74 11.30 21.37
C GLU A 249 37.04 10.50 21.37
N LEU A 250 38.18 11.13 21.67
CA LEU A 250 39.47 10.43 21.80
C LEU A 250 39.44 9.36 22.90
N LEU A 251 38.80 9.64 24.04
CA LEU A 251 38.62 8.65 25.10
C LEU A 251 37.73 7.49 24.64
N LYS A 252 36.59 7.78 23.99
CA LYS A 252 35.71 6.74 23.45
C LYS A 252 36.42 5.88 22.41
N THR A 253 37.21 6.48 21.53
CA THR A 253 38.02 5.77 20.53
C THR A 253 39.13 4.96 21.21
N ALA A 254 39.83 5.51 22.19
CA ALA A 254 40.93 4.85 22.89
C ALA A 254 40.50 3.54 23.56
N PHE A 255 39.27 3.49 24.07
CA PHE A 255 38.75 2.32 24.77
C PHE A 255 37.62 1.59 24.02
N ASN A 256 37.43 1.89 22.72
CA ASN A 256 36.36 1.32 21.88
C ASN A 256 34.97 1.30 22.55
N VAL A 257 34.67 2.33 23.34
CA VAL A 257 33.47 2.38 24.19
C VAL A 257 32.21 2.25 23.35
N GLU A 258 32.13 2.98 22.24
CA GLU A 258 30.97 2.96 21.35
C GLU A 258 30.76 1.59 20.68
N VAL A 259 31.85 0.92 20.27
CA VAL A 259 31.79 -0.41 19.65
C VAL A 259 31.27 -1.46 20.65
N ILE A 260 31.74 -1.39 21.90
CA ILE A 260 31.31 -2.30 22.97
C ILE A 260 29.84 -2.05 23.33
N LEU A 261 29.45 -0.78 23.49
CA LEU A 261 28.07 -0.41 23.80
C LEU A 261 27.12 -0.80 22.66
N PHE A 262 27.53 -0.56 21.41
CA PHE A 262 26.79 -0.97 20.22
C PHE A 262 26.55 -2.48 20.22
N HIS A 263 27.58 -3.30 20.44
CA HIS A 263 27.42 -4.76 20.48
C HIS A 263 26.43 -5.21 21.58
N ARG A 264 26.54 -4.67 22.80
CA ARG A 264 25.61 -4.99 23.90
C ARG A 264 24.17 -4.58 23.58
N PHE A 265 24.03 -3.42 22.93
CA PHE A 265 22.75 -2.88 22.55
C PHE A 265 22.08 -3.69 21.44
N ILE A 266 22.81 -4.08 20.40
CA ILE A 266 22.33 -5.01 19.36
C ILE A 266 21.82 -6.32 19.97
N GLY A 267 22.56 -6.91 20.91
CA GLY A 267 22.09 -8.11 21.61
C GLY A 267 20.77 -7.89 22.36
N SER A 268 20.57 -6.70 22.93
CA SER A 268 19.35 -6.34 23.65
C SER A 268 18.16 -6.10 22.70
N ILE A 269 18.39 -5.50 21.52
CA ILE A 269 17.36 -5.38 20.47
C ILE A 269 16.92 -6.77 20.00
N ILE A 270 17.88 -7.64 19.64
CA ILE A 270 17.59 -8.97 19.11
C ILE A 270 16.74 -9.77 20.10
N ALA A 271 17.07 -9.71 21.40
CA ALA A 271 16.32 -10.40 22.45
C ALA A 271 14.89 -9.85 22.68
N ARG A 272 14.56 -8.68 22.14
CA ARG A 272 13.29 -7.96 22.36
C ARG A 272 12.61 -7.54 21.05
N ARG A 273 12.95 -8.17 19.92
CA ARG A 273 12.40 -7.82 18.58
C ARG A 273 10.89 -7.84 18.54
N ASP A 274 10.28 -8.91 19.06
CA ASP A 274 8.81 -9.05 19.07
C ASP A 274 8.14 -7.91 19.85
N ALA A 275 8.77 -7.46 20.94
CA ALA A 275 8.29 -6.31 21.69
C ALA A 275 8.46 -5.00 20.91
N ILE A 276 9.58 -4.81 20.21
CA ILE A 276 9.77 -3.62 19.37
C ILE A 276 8.75 -3.62 18.22
N HIS A 277 8.44 -4.78 17.65
CA HIS A 277 7.39 -4.92 16.63
C HIS A 277 6.00 -4.64 17.19
N GLY A 278 5.69 -5.14 18.39
CA GLY A 278 4.45 -4.80 19.09
C GLY A 278 4.30 -3.30 19.35
N LEU A 279 5.40 -2.62 19.69
CA LEU A 279 5.42 -1.17 19.87
C LEU A 279 5.16 -0.43 18.56
N PHE A 280 5.81 -0.87 17.48
CA PHE A 280 5.59 -0.36 16.13
C PHE A 280 4.13 -0.53 15.71
N ARG A 281 3.54 -1.71 15.91
CA ARG A 281 2.14 -2.00 15.60
C ARG A 281 1.19 -1.13 16.40
N PHE A 282 1.40 -0.99 17.70
CA PHE A 282 0.55 -0.16 18.54
C PHE A 282 0.51 1.30 18.06
N ILE A 283 1.67 1.88 17.75
CA ILE A 283 1.77 3.23 17.19
C ILE A 283 1.10 3.29 15.80
N GLY A 284 1.47 2.36 14.92
CA GLY A 284 1.02 2.34 13.53
C GLY A 284 -0.48 2.15 13.39
N GLU A 285 -1.06 1.25 14.17
CA GLU A 285 -2.48 0.96 14.20
C GLU A 285 -3.30 2.11 14.78
N THR A 286 -2.79 2.76 15.83
CA THR A 286 -3.42 3.95 16.40
C THR A 286 -3.47 5.09 15.38
N ASP A 287 -2.36 5.38 14.71
CA ASP A 287 -2.29 6.44 13.69
C ASP A 287 -3.13 6.10 12.45
N ALA A 288 -3.13 4.84 12.01
CA ALA A 288 -3.99 4.38 10.92
C ALA A 288 -5.48 4.51 11.26
N ALA A 289 -5.89 4.20 12.49
CA ALA A 289 -7.27 4.38 12.94
C ALA A 289 -7.67 5.87 13.01
N ILE A 290 -6.78 6.74 13.48
CA ILE A 290 -6.99 8.20 13.45
C ILE A 290 -7.09 8.70 12.00
N SER A 291 -6.23 8.20 11.11
CA SER A 291 -6.26 8.51 9.67
C SER A 291 -7.59 8.13 9.04
N ALA A 292 -8.07 6.91 9.30
CA ALA A 292 -9.37 6.43 8.83
C ALA A 292 -10.53 7.26 9.40
N ALA A 293 -10.48 7.62 10.69
CA ALA A 293 -11.50 8.43 11.34
C ALA A 293 -11.59 9.83 10.71
N ARG A 294 -10.44 10.46 10.43
CA ARG A 294 -10.37 11.74 9.70
C ARG A 294 -10.95 11.63 8.30
N LEU A 295 -10.60 10.56 7.57
CA LEU A 295 -11.13 10.33 6.22
C LEU A 295 -12.65 10.22 6.23
N ARG A 296 -13.23 9.47 7.18
CA ARG A 296 -14.70 9.35 7.35
C ARG A 296 -15.37 10.70 7.65
N GLY A 297 -14.68 11.61 8.34
CA GLY A 297 -15.18 12.96 8.63
C GLY A 297 -15.03 13.97 7.48
N GLU A 298 -14.02 13.77 6.61
CA GLU A 298 -13.70 14.68 5.50
C GLU A 298 -14.42 14.33 4.19
N THR A 299 -14.75 13.05 3.97
CA THR A 299 -15.29 12.56 2.70
C THR A 299 -16.49 11.64 2.95
N PRO A 300 -17.58 11.74 2.17
CA PRO A 300 -18.69 10.80 2.26
C PRO A 300 -18.20 9.38 2.06
N THR A 301 -18.39 8.56 3.10
CA THR A 301 -18.05 7.14 3.11
C THR A 301 -19.08 6.39 3.95
N CYS A 302 -19.24 5.11 3.68
CA CYS A 302 -20.04 4.21 4.50
C CYS A 302 -19.16 3.11 5.12
N ARG A 303 -19.72 2.48 6.16
CA ARG A 303 -19.17 1.26 6.73
C ARG A 303 -19.68 0.05 5.94
N PRO A 304 -18.82 -0.89 5.54
CA PRO A 304 -19.27 -2.08 4.83
C PRO A 304 -20.02 -3.04 5.76
N GLU A 305 -21.00 -3.75 5.20
CA GLU A 305 -21.64 -4.89 5.82
C GLU A 305 -21.16 -6.20 5.18
N PHE A 306 -20.57 -7.07 5.99
CA PHE A 306 -20.11 -8.38 5.51
C PHE A 306 -21.19 -9.45 5.68
N THR A 307 -21.63 -10.04 4.57
CA THR A 307 -22.63 -11.12 4.52
C THR A 307 -22.03 -12.43 4.00
N ASP A 308 -22.70 -13.55 4.25
CA ASP A 308 -22.38 -14.80 3.56
C ASP A 308 -23.08 -14.88 2.20
N GLY A 309 -22.57 -15.75 1.34
CA GLY A 309 -23.15 -16.03 0.01
C GLY A 309 -22.59 -15.15 -1.10
N LYS A 310 -23.05 -15.43 -2.33
CA LYS A 310 -22.64 -14.71 -3.54
C LYS A 310 -23.53 -13.49 -3.72
N TYR A 311 -23.20 -12.38 -3.05
CA TYR A 311 -24.00 -11.16 -3.06
C TYR A 311 -23.11 -9.92 -3.08
N LEU A 312 -23.44 -8.90 -3.87
CA LEU A 312 -22.78 -7.59 -3.84
C LEU A 312 -23.82 -6.50 -4.05
N ARG A 313 -23.93 -5.59 -3.10
CA ARG A 313 -24.68 -4.35 -3.25
C ARG A 313 -23.77 -3.17 -2.97
N ALA A 314 -23.67 -2.25 -3.91
CA ALA A 314 -22.94 -1.00 -3.78
C ALA A 314 -23.84 0.13 -4.27
N GLU A 315 -24.26 1.00 -3.35
CA GLU A 315 -25.17 2.12 -3.64
C GLU A 315 -24.41 3.43 -3.77
N GLU A 316 -24.66 4.15 -4.85
CA GLU A 316 -24.02 5.42 -5.17
C GLU A 316 -22.48 5.36 -5.00
N VAL A 317 -21.88 4.26 -5.45
CA VAL A 317 -20.44 4.01 -5.33
C VAL A 317 -19.65 4.93 -6.25
N VAL A 318 -18.54 5.48 -5.73
CA VAL A 318 -17.67 6.42 -6.45
C VAL A 318 -16.20 6.01 -6.37
N HIS A 319 -15.42 6.47 -7.35
CA HIS A 319 -13.97 6.28 -7.37
C HIS A 319 -13.26 7.46 -6.67
N PRO A 320 -12.47 7.24 -5.61
CA PRO A 320 -11.90 8.33 -4.80
C PRO A 320 -10.88 9.22 -5.53
N LEU A 321 -10.29 8.73 -6.62
CA LEU A 321 -9.35 9.50 -7.46
C LEU A 321 -10.02 10.40 -8.50
N ILE A 322 -11.33 10.25 -8.73
CA ILE A 322 -12.05 11.01 -9.74
C ILE A 322 -12.80 12.15 -9.07
N GLY A 323 -12.43 13.40 -9.41
CA GLY A 323 -13.20 14.58 -9.00
C GLY A 323 -14.55 14.60 -9.71
N ASP A 324 -15.60 15.01 -8.99
CA ASP A 324 -16.99 15.02 -9.49
C ASP A 324 -17.42 13.68 -10.14
N CYS A 325 -17.00 12.56 -9.54
CA CYS A 325 -17.34 11.21 -10.01
C CYS A 325 -18.86 11.02 -10.04
N VAL A 326 -19.40 10.54 -11.17
CA VAL A 326 -20.82 10.15 -11.27
C VAL A 326 -21.03 8.87 -10.43
N PRO A 327 -21.85 8.93 -9.37
CA PRO A 327 -22.13 7.76 -8.55
C PRO A 327 -22.97 6.76 -9.33
N ASN A 328 -22.76 5.47 -9.03
CA ASN A 328 -23.46 4.38 -9.67
C ASN A 328 -23.92 3.35 -8.63
N THR A 329 -25.04 2.70 -8.90
CA THR A 329 -25.59 1.66 -8.03
C THR A 329 -25.60 0.31 -8.75
N LEU A 330 -25.14 -0.74 -8.06
CA LEU A 330 -25.15 -2.11 -8.57
C LEU A 330 -25.57 -3.07 -7.45
N GLU A 331 -26.43 -4.02 -7.81
CA GLU A 331 -26.77 -5.17 -6.99
C GLU A 331 -26.57 -6.44 -7.83
N LEU A 332 -25.87 -7.43 -7.27
CA LEU A 332 -25.68 -8.77 -7.84
C LEU A 332 -26.09 -9.78 -6.78
N ASP A 333 -27.10 -10.60 -7.06
CA ASP A 333 -27.57 -11.67 -6.17
C ASP A 333 -27.45 -13.03 -6.86
N GLY A 334 -26.41 -13.79 -6.48
CA GLY A 334 -26.07 -15.07 -7.09
C GLY A 334 -25.46 -14.96 -8.49
N THR A 335 -25.27 -13.75 -9.01
CA THR A 335 -24.87 -13.47 -10.41
C THR A 335 -23.48 -12.83 -10.52
N GLY A 336 -22.92 -12.87 -11.72
CA GLY A 336 -21.76 -12.09 -12.12
C GLY A 336 -22.18 -10.87 -12.95
N LEU A 337 -21.28 -9.89 -13.10
CA LEU A 337 -21.51 -8.69 -13.90
C LEU A 337 -20.81 -8.81 -15.25
N LEU A 338 -21.56 -8.58 -16.33
CA LEU A 338 -21.02 -8.38 -17.67
C LEU A 338 -21.32 -6.95 -18.15
N LEU A 339 -20.27 -6.17 -18.35
CA LEU A 339 -20.33 -4.78 -18.82
C LEU A 339 -20.01 -4.67 -20.31
N THR A 340 -20.91 -4.02 -21.04
CA THR A 340 -20.72 -3.66 -22.45
C THR A 340 -20.76 -2.14 -22.63
N GLY A 341 -20.34 -1.64 -23.80
CA GLY A 341 -20.26 -0.20 -24.07
C GLY A 341 -19.04 0.18 -24.90
N SER A 342 -19.05 1.40 -25.43
CA SER A 342 -17.91 1.97 -26.18
C SER A 342 -16.67 2.16 -25.31
N ASN A 343 -15.51 2.33 -25.94
CA ASN A 343 -14.32 2.77 -25.22
C ASN A 343 -14.51 4.18 -24.67
N MET A 344 -13.90 4.47 -23.53
CA MET A 344 -14.03 5.75 -22.80
C MET A 344 -15.39 6.00 -22.10
N SER A 345 -16.35 5.07 -22.20
CA SER A 345 -17.66 5.18 -21.56
C SER A 345 -17.67 4.96 -20.04
N GLY A 346 -16.57 4.49 -19.46
CA GLY A 346 -16.42 4.31 -18.00
C GLY A 346 -16.40 2.86 -17.50
N LYS A 347 -16.52 1.84 -18.39
CA LYS A 347 -16.53 0.41 -18.01
C LYS A 347 -15.39 0.00 -17.08
N THR A 348 -14.15 0.20 -17.51
CA THR A 348 -12.93 -0.15 -16.74
C THR A 348 -12.86 0.61 -15.43
N THR A 349 -13.23 1.90 -15.45
CA THR A 349 -13.30 2.74 -14.25
C THR A 349 -14.30 2.20 -13.25
N PHE A 350 -15.47 1.74 -13.70
CA PHE A 350 -16.49 1.19 -12.84
C PHE A 350 -16.07 -0.15 -12.22
N ILE A 351 -15.44 -1.05 -13.00
CA ILE A 351 -14.84 -2.28 -12.45
C ILE A 351 -13.81 -1.95 -11.37
N ARG A 352 -12.87 -1.03 -11.65
CA ARG A 352 -11.89 -0.58 -10.65
C ARG A 352 -12.54 0.02 -9.42
N THR A 353 -13.64 0.75 -9.60
CA THR A 353 -14.39 1.35 -8.50
C THR A 353 -14.94 0.27 -7.55
N LEU A 354 -15.55 -0.78 -8.10
CA LEU A 354 -16.09 -1.88 -7.30
C LEU A 354 -14.97 -2.66 -6.58
N VAL A 355 -13.91 -3.01 -7.32
CA VAL A 355 -12.76 -3.76 -6.76
C VAL A 355 -12.04 -2.97 -5.68
N LEU A 356 -11.82 -1.68 -5.91
CA LEU A 356 -11.18 -0.80 -4.93
C LEU A 356 -12.05 -0.66 -3.68
N ASN A 357 -13.36 -0.47 -3.82
CA ASN A 357 -14.25 -0.37 -2.67
C ASN A 357 -14.33 -1.68 -1.88
N ALA A 358 -14.27 -2.85 -2.54
CA ALA A 358 -14.11 -4.13 -1.87
C ALA A 358 -12.79 -4.19 -1.06
N LEU A 359 -11.67 -3.78 -1.66
CA LEU A 359 -10.38 -3.75 -0.96
C LEU A 359 -10.41 -2.84 0.26
N LEU A 360 -10.97 -1.63 0.13
CA LEU A 360 -11.07 -0.68 1.23
C LEU A 360 -12.04 -1.16 2.31
N ALA A 361 -13.13 -1.84 1.93
CA ALA A 361 -14.04 -2.50 2.87
C ALA A 361 -13.26 -3.50 3.73
N GLU A 362 -12.54 -4.40 3.07
CA GLU A 362 -11.87 -5.57 3.65
C GLU A 362 -10.54 -5.26 4.34
N THR A 363 -10.06 -4.02 4.27
CA THR A 363 -8.82 -3.57 4.93
C THR A 363 -9.03 -2.45 5.93
N LEU A 364 -9.87 -1.46 5.60
CA LEU A 364 -10.03 -0.22 6.35
C LEU A 364 -11.43 -0.02 6.95
N ASP A 365 -12.38 -0.94 6.74
CA ASP A 365 -13.78 -0.81 7.18
C ASP A 365 -14.44 0.45 6.57
N ILE A 366 -14.09 0.82 5.34
CA ILE A 366 -14.55 2.04 4.64
C ILE A 366 -14.87 1.74 3.18
N CYS A 367 -15.99 2.28 2.68
CA CYS A 367 -16.29 2.36 1.26
C CYS A 367 -16.67 3.80 0.86
N PHE A 368 -16.25 4.22 -0.31
CA PHE A 368 -16.71 5.45 -0.98
C PHE A 368 -18.05 5.17 -1.69
N ALA A 369 -19.11 5.03 -0.89
CA ALA A 369 -20.46 4.70 -1.31
C ALA A 369 -21.47 5.20 -0.25
N GLU A 370 -22.76 5.22 -0.58
CA GLU A 370 -23.84 5.44 0.39
C GLU A 370 -24.08 4.18 1.24
N ALA A 371 -24.06 3.00 0.61
CA ALA A 371 -24.12 1.71 1.27
C ALA A 371 -23.28 0.66 0.53
N TYR A 372 -22.72 -0.30 1.26
CA TYR A 372 -21.94 -1.39 0.70
C TYR A 372 -22.16 -2.69 1.49
N THR A 373 -22.56 -3.75 0.80
CA THR A 373 -22.78 -5.08 1.38
C THR A 373 -22.19 -6.15 0.46
N ALA A 374 -21.29 -6.99 0.98
CA ALA A 374 -20.64 -8.06 0.21
C ALA A 374 -20.05 -9.14 1.14
N PRO A 375 -19.73 -10.36 0.67
CA PRO A 375 -18.88 -11.27 1.43
C PRO A 375 -17.46 -10.75 1.55
N TYR A 376 -16.73 -11.25 2.54
CA TYR A 376 -15.29 -11.03 2.66
C TYR A 376 -14.55 -11.94 1.67
N MET A 377 -13.89 -11.38 0.66
CA MET A 377 -13.41 -12.11 -0.50
C MET A 377 -11.90 -12.01 -0.68
N LYS A 378 -11.35 -12.92 -1.49
CA LYS A 378 -10.04 -12.69 -2.11
C LYS A 378 -10.22 -11.85 -3.37
N ILE A 379 -9.34 -10.89 -3.61
CA ILE A 379 -9.44 -9.96 -4.73
C ILE A 379 -8.40 -10.29 -5.79
N TYR A 380 -8.84 -10.46 -7.02
CA TYR A 380 -7.99 -10.74 -8.18
C TYR A 380 -8.41 -9.86 -9.35
N SER A 381 -7.46 -9.17 -9.99
CA SER A 381 -7.75 -8.35 -11.16
C SER A 381 -6.78 -8.61 -12.31
N SER A 382 -7.30 -8.49 -13.53
CA SER A 382 -6.59 -8.54 -14.80
C SER A 382 -7.16 -7.42 -15.68
N ILE A 383 -6.72 -6.19 -15.43
CA ILE A 383 -7.24 -4.98 -16.09
C ILE A 383 -6.18 -4.29 -16.97
N ARG A 384 -4.97 -4.06 -16.42
CA ARG A 384 -3.83 -3.47 -17.11
C ARG A 384 -2.79 -4.55 -17.36
N ILE A 385 -2.90 -5.24 -18.49
CA ILE A 385 -1.79 -6.09 -18.93
C ILE A 385 -0.81 -5.18 -19.66
N SER A 386 0.33 -4.90 -19.04
CA SER A 386 1.44 -4.18 -19.65
C SER A 386 2.51 -5.15 -20.13
N ASP A 387 3.14 -4.84 -21.27
CA ASP A 387 4.26 -5.65 -21.79
C ASP A 387 5.40 -5.74 -20.77
N ASP A 388 5.81 -6.97 -20.43
CA ASP A 388 7.12 -7.20 -19.83
C ASP A 388 8.14 -7.47 -20.96
N ILE A 389 8.75 -6.39 -21.44
CA ILE A 389 9.80 -6.44 -22.46
C ILE A 389 11.02 -7.22 -21.93
N ALA A 390 11.25 -7.28 -20.61
CA ALA A 390 12.40 -7.91 -20.02
C ALA A 390 12.27 -9.44 -19.95
N GLU A 391 11.07 -9.97 -19.68
CA GLU A 391 10.83 -11.42 -19.63
C GLU A 391 10.53 -12.06 -21.00
N GLY A 392 10.35 -11.27 -22.06
CA GLY A 392 10.14 -11.78 -23.42
C GLY A 392 8.85 -12.60 -23.58
N THR A 393 7.92 -12.50 -22.63
CA THR A 393 6.64 -13.20 -22.63
C THR A 393 5.62 -12.35 -23.38
N SER A 394 4.91 -12.92 -24.36
CA SER A 394 3.90 -12.15 -25.09
C SER A 394 2.73 -11.76 -24.18
N TYR A 395 2.10 -10.61 -24.44
CA TYR A 395 0.89 -10.12 -23.78
C TYR A 395 -0.14 -11.23 -23.53
N TYR A 396 -0.39 -12.05 -24.57
CA TYR A 396 -1.36 -13.14 -24.51
C TYR A 396 -0.96 -14.25 -23.53
N LEU A 397 0.33 -14.62 -23.46
CA LEU A 397 0.76 -15.67 -22.55
C LEU A 397 0.69 -15.21 -21.08
N GLN A 398 1.02 -13.94 -20.79
CA GLN A 398 0.82 -13.39 -19.45
C GLN A 398 -0.67 -13.43 -19.06
N GLU A 399 -1.56 -13.02 -19.96
CA GLU A 399 -3.01 -13.10 -19.74
C GLU A 399 -3.48 -14.55 -19.45
N VAL A 400 -3.00 -15.53 -20.23
CA VAL A 400 -3.32 -16.96 -20.02
C VAL A 400 -2.84 -17.43 -18.64
N LEU A 401 -1.66 -17.00 -18.19
CA LEU A 401 -1.13 -17.36 -16.88
C LEU A 401 -1.93 -16.69 -15.74
N THR A 402 -2.32 -15.42 -15.89
CA THR A 402 -3.19 -14.72 -14.92
C THR A 402 -4.54 -15.42 -14.81
N VAL A 403 -5.19 -15.76 -15.93
CA VAL A 403 -6.46 -16.49 -15.93
C VAL A 403 -6.31 -17.87 -15.28
N LYS A 404 -5.21 -18.58 -15.54
CA LYS A 404 -4.94 -19.86 -14.87
C LYS A 404 -4.89 -19.69 -13.35
N ARG A 405 -4.20 -18.65 -12.85
CA ARG A 405 -4.17 -18.35 -11.41
C ARG A 405 -5.56 -18.09 -10.84
N PHE A 406 -6.47 -17.47 -11.61
CA PHE A 406 -7.85 -17.23 -11.16
C PHE A 406 -8.62 -18.54 -11.05
N ILE A 407 -8.46 -19.43 -12.02
CA ILE A 407 -9.07 -20.77 -11.99
C ILE A 407 -8.54 -21.58 -10.80
N ASP A 408 -7.24 -21.54 -10.52
CA ASP A 408 -6.66 -22.21 -9.36
C ASP A 408 -7.20 -21.63 -8.05
N ALA A 409 -7.29 -20.30 -7.94
CA ALA A 409 -7.89 -19.62 -6.78
C ALA A 409 -9.38 -19.94 -6.59
N SER A 410 -10.13 -20.13 -7.67
CA SER A 410 -11.56 -20.48 -7.62
C SER A 410 -11.83 -21.91 -7.10
N GLN A 411 -10.80 -22.75 -7.00
CA GLN A 411 -10.94 -24.09 -6.41
C GLN A 411 -10.84 -24.08 -4.88
N GLU A 412 -10.38 -22.97 -4.30
CA GLU A 412 -10.36 -22.79 -2.86
C GLU A 412 -11.75 -22.48 -2.30
N PRO A 413 -12.04 -22.84 -1.04
CA PRO A 413 -13.36 -22.62 -0.44
C PRO A 413 -13.69 -21.14 -0.17
N ALA A 414 -12.68 -20.26 -0.17
CA ALA A 414 -12.86 -18.83 0.06
C ALA A 414 -13.56 -18.17 -1.15
N PRO A 415 -14.55 -17.28 -0.93
CA PRO A 415 -15.14 -16.51 -2.01
C PRO A 415 -14.10 -15.57 -2.61
N CYS A 416 -14.21 -15.31 -3.92
CA CYS A 416 -13.26 -14.49 -4.67
C CYS A 416 -14.02 -13.45 -5.49
N LEU A 417 -13.47 -12.25 -5.58
CA LEU A 417 -13.84 -11.21 -6.52
C LEU A 417 -12.84 -11.23 -7.68
N PHE A 418 -13.29 -11.69 -8.84
CA PHE A 418 -12.50 -11.71 -10.07
C PHE A 418 -12.90 -10.54 -10.96
N ALA A 419 -11.95 -9.68 -11.32
CA ALA A 419 -12.16 -8.56 -12.22
C ALA A 419 -11.36 -8.72 -13.50
N LEU A 420 -12.02 -8.74 -14.65
CA LEU A 420 -11.39 -8.93 -15.95
C LEU A 420 -11.81 -7.81 -16.91
N ASP A 421 -10.86 -7.21 -17.62
CA ASP A 421 -11.15 -6.23 -18.66
C ASP A 421 -10.76 -6.76 -20.05
N GLU A 422 -11.78 -7.07 -20.86
CA GLU A 422 -11.64 -7.51 -22.26
C GLU A 422 -10.69 -8.73 -22.40
N LEU A 423 -11.16 -9.87 -21.94
CA LEU A 423 -10.41 -11.13 -21.90
C LEU A 423 -9.93 -11.61 -23.31
N PHE A 424 -8.67 -12.03 -23.39
CA PHE A 424 -8.01 -12.64 -24.55
C PHE A 424 -7.97 -11.75 -25.81
N LYS A 425 -7.68 -10.45 -25.67
CA LYS A 425 -7.65 -9.49 -26.81
C LYS A 425 -6.72 -9.91 -27.95
N GLY A 426 -5.67 -10.67 -27.66
CA GLY A 426 -4.58 -11.00 -28.59
C GLY A 426 -4.81 -12.17 -29.56
N THR A 427 -6.00 -12.80 -29.57
CA THR A 427 -6.29 -13.96 -30.44
C THR A 427 -7.46 -13.72 -31.40
N ASN A 428 -7.76 -14.71 -32.26
CA ASN A 428 -8.90 -14.71 -33.17
C ASN A 428 -10.23 -14.56 -32.39
N THR A 429 -11.12 -13.70 -32.87
CA THR A 429 -12.45 -13.43 -32.28
C THR A 429 -13.22 -14.69 -31.90
N THR A 430 -13.27 -15.71 -32.76
CA THR A 430 -14.04 -16.95 -32.45
C THR A 430 -13.42 -17.71 -31.29
N GLU A 431 -12.09 -17.84 -31.26
CA GLU A 431 -11.38 -18.51 -30.16
C GLU A 431 -11.49 -17.70 -28.87
N ARG A 432 -11.37 -16.37 -28.96
CA ARG A 432 -11.55 -15.45 -27.83
C ARG A 432 -12.90 -15.61 -27.18
N ILE A 433 -13.99 -15.57 -27.95
CA ILE A 433 -15.36 -15.70 -27.42
C ILE A 433 -15.57 -17.09 -26.83
N ALA A 434 -15.14 -18.15 -27.52
CA ALA A 434 -15.28 -19.52 -27.02
C ALA A 434 -14.51 -19.76 -25.71
N ALA A 435 -13.24 -19.36 -25.66
CA ALA A 435 -12.40 -19.48 -24.47
C ALA A 435 -12.91 -18.59 -23.34
N GLY A 436 -13.26 -17.33 -23.64
CA GLY A 436 -13.76 -16.38 -22.67
C GLY A 436 -15.07 -16.83 -22.04
N LYS A 437 -16.01 -17.35 -22.84
CA LYS A 437 -17.24 -17.98 -22.34
C LYS A 437 -16.93 -19.11 -21.36
N ALA A 438 -16.06 -20.03 -21.74
CA ALA A 438 -15.74 -21.20 -20.93
C ALA A 438 -15.09 -20.82 -19.59
N VAL A 439 -14.16 -19.86 -19.61
CA VAL A 439 -13.48 -19.34 -18.41
C VAL A 439 -14.46 -18.63 -17.49
N LEU A 440 -15.24 -17.68 -18.02
CA LEU A 440 -16.18 -16.88 -17.23
C LEU A 440 -17.27 -17.78 -16.61
N ALA A 441 -17.84 -18.70 -17.40
CA ALA A 441 -18.80 -19.68 -16.89
C ALA A 441 -18.21 -20.64 -15.84
N HIS A 442 -16.88 -20.83 -15.83
CA HIS A 442 -16.21 -21.60 -14.77
C HIS A 442 -16.05 -20.76 -13.50
N LEU A 443 -15.50 -19.54 -13.62
CA LEU A 443 -15.26 -18.64 -12.49
C LEU A 443 -16.56 -18.23 -11.78
N ASN A 444 -17.67 -18.11 -12.50
CA ASN A 444 -18.95 -17.70 -11.91
C ASN A 444 -19.64 -18.79 -11.07
N ARG A 445 -19.06 -19.99 -11.00
CA ARG A 445 -19.56 -21.10 -10.19
C ARG A 445 -19.25 -20.87 -8.72
N GLY A 446 -20.00 -21.53 -7.84
CA GLY A 446 -19.74 -21.45 -6.40
C GLY A 446 -19.97 -20.04 -5.84
N PRO A 447 -19.19 -19.61 -4.85
CA PRO A 447 -19.44 -18.38 -4.10
C PRO A 447 -18.73 -17.13 -4.69
N HIS A 448 -18.11 -17.23 -5.87
CA HIS A 448 -17.29 -16.14 -6.42
C HIS A 448 -18.12 -15.09 -7.15
N LEU A 449 -17.70 -13.83 -7.06
CA LEU A 449 -18.22 -12.72 -7.85
C LEU A 449 -17.28 -12.44 -9.02
N VAL A 450 -17.83 -12.36 -10.22
CA VAL A 450 -17.05 -12.12 -11.44
C VAL A 450 -17.52 -10.83 -12.10
N LEU A 451 -16.65 -9.84 -12.19
CA LEU A 451 -16.87 -8.58 -12.89
C LEU A 451 -16.08 -8.61 -14.19
N VAL A 452 -16.76 -8.47 -15.33
CA VAL A 452 -16.09 -8.51 -16.63
C VAL A 452 -16.60 -7.42 -17.55
N SER A 453 -15.69 -6.72 -18.23
CA SER A 453 -16.02 -5.87 -19.38
C SER A 453 -15.66 -6.56 -20.68
N THR A 454 -16.50 -6.36 -21.71
CA THR A 454 -16.25 -6.88 -23.06
C THR A 454 -16.82 -5.97 -24.14
N HIS A 455 -16.27 -6.09 -25.34
CA HIS A 455 -16.86 -5.57 -26.57
C HIS A 455 -17.63 -6.63 -27.36
N ASP A 456 -17.48 -7.90 -26.99
CA ASP A 456 -18.10 -9.02 -27.69
C ASP A 456 -19.55 -9.16 -27.23
N VAL A 457 -20.48 -8.60 -28.00
CA VAL A 457 -21.93 -8.69 -27.70
C VAL A 457 -22.43 -10.14 -27.74
N GLU A 458 -21.85 -10.98 -28.60
CA GLU A 458 -22.14 -12.41 -28.67
C GLU A 458 -21.88 -13.12 -27.33
N LEU A 459 -20.87 -12.67 -26.58
CA LEU A 459 -20.54 -13.23 -25.26
C LEU A 459 -21.65 -12.99 -24.24
N ALA A 460 -22.40 -11.89 -24.38
CA ALA A 460 -23.50 -11.56 -23.49
C ALA A 460 -24.66 -12.56 -23.58
N ASP A 461 -25.02 -12.97 -24.79
CA ASP A 461 -26.07 -13.97 -25.00
C ASP A 461 -25.63 -15.36 -24.50
N LEU A 462 -24.36 -15.69 -24.69
CA LEU A 462 -23.81 -16.98 -24.27
C LEU A 462 -23.74 -17.13 -22.75
N LEU A 463 -23.42 -16.06 -22.01
CA LEU A 463 -23.24 -16.08 -20.56
C LEU A 463 -24.53 -15.87 -19.77
N ARG A 464 -25.63 -15.44 -20.41
CA ARG A 464 -26.92 -15.25 -19.73
C ARG A 464 -27.38 -16.51 -18.97
N LYS A 465 -27.15 -17.70 -19.53
CA LYS A 465 -27.50 -18.98 -18.88
C LYS A 465 -26.52 -19.40 -17.79
N ASP A 466 -25.33 -18.80 -17.76
CA ASP A 466 -24.29 -19.06 -16.78
C ASP A 466 -24.36 -18.09 -15.58
N GLY A 467 -25.46 -17.33 -15.44
CA GLY A 467 -25.73 -16.47 -14.28
C GLY A 467 -25.02 -15.12 -14.33
N TYR A 468 -24.94 -14.50 -15.51
CA TYR A 468 -24.42 -13.14 -15.66
C TYR A 468 -25.53 -12.12 -15.93
N GLU A 469 -25.47 -11.01 -15.22
CA GLU A 469 -26.28 -9.82 -15.47
C GLU A 469 -25.59 -8.89 -16.44
N LEU A 470 -26.35 -8.45 -17.44
CA LEU A 470 -25.84 -7.58 -18.49
C LEU A 470 -26.16 -6.14 -18.15
N HIS A 471 -25.11 -5.33 -18.05
CA HIS A 471 -25.21 -3.89 -17.92
C HIS A 471 -24.36 -3.20 -18.99
N HIS A 472 -24.61 -1.93 -19.22
CA HIS A 472 -23.85 -1.15 -20.19
C HIS A 472 -23.66 0.30 -19.76
N PHE A 473 -22.60 0.89 -20.30
CA PHE A 473 -22.43 2.33 -20.40
C PHE A 473 -22.67 2.74 -21.84
N ARG A 474 -23.29 3.92 -22.03
CA ARG A 474 -23.66 4.41 -23.35
C ARG A 474 -23.05 5.78 -23.64
N GLU A 475 -22.88 6.05 -24.92
CA GLU A 475 -22.55 7.36 -25.44
C GLU A 475 -23.76 7.96 -26.17
N GLU A 476 -23.95 9.26 -26.03
CA GLU A 476 -24.96 10.02 -26.76
C GLU A 476 -24.31 11.13 -27.58
N VAL A 477 -24.90 11.44 -28.73
CA VAL A 477 -24.49 12.57 -29.56
C VAL A 477 -25.52 13.68 -29.37
N ILE A 478 -25.13 14.73 -28.64
CA ILE A 478 -25.97 15.90 -28.37
C ILE A 478 -25.29 17.11 -29.01
N ASP A 479 -26.01 17.83 -29.87
CA ASP A 479 -25.51 19.03 -30.58
C ASP A 479 -24.18 18.81 -31.32
N GLY A 480 -24.00 17.63 -31.92
CA GLY A 480 -22.77 17.27 -32.63
C GLY A 480 -21.56 17.03 -31.74
N LYS A 481 -21.75 16.85 -30.43
CA LYS A 481 -20.71 16.48 -29.47
C LYS A 481 -20.99 15.09 -28.90
N LEU A 482 -19.93 14.31 -28.77
CA LEU A 482 -19.95 13.05 -28.05
C LEU A 482 -19.99 13.32 -26.54
N VAL A 483 -21.05 12.86 -25.88
CA VAL A 483 -21.26 12.99 -24.45
C VAL A 483 -21.41 11.60 -23.84
N PHE A 484 -20.78 11.39 -22.69
CA PHE A 484 -20.93 10.19 -21.87
C PHE A 484 -21.62 10.61 -20.57
N ASP A 485 -22.72 9.94 -20.22
CA ASP A 485 -23.42 10.20 -18.96
C ASP A 485 -22.74 9.54 -17.75
N TYR A 486 -21.85 8.57 -18.01
CA TYR A 486 -21.15 7.75 -17.04
C TYR A 486 -22.10 7.04 -16.04
N ARG A 487 -23.33 6.75 -16.49
CA ARG A 487 -24.32 6.00 -15.70
C ARG A 487 -24.38 4.56 -16.15
N LEU A 488 -24.51 3.67 -15.17
CA LEU A 488 -24.75 2.25 -15.38
C LEU A 488 -26.21 2.06 -15.79
N HIS A 489 -26.41 1.46 -16.96
CA HIS A 489 -27.73 1.09 -17.46
C HIS A 489 -27.88 -0.43 -17.47
N THR A 490 -29.07 -0.92 -17.16
CA THR A 490 -29.38 -2.37 -17.17
C THR A 490 -29.79 -2.82 -18.57
N GLY A 491 -29.37 -4.03 -18.95
CA GLY A 491 -29.71 -4.66 -20.23
C GLY A 491 -28.66 -4.43 -21.32
N PRO A 492 -28.94 -4.91 -22.55
CA PRO A 492 -27.99 -4.84 -23.66
C PRO A 492 -27.82 -3.42 -24.19
N LEU A 493 -26.62 -3.12 -24.66
CA LEU A 493 -26.34 -1.86 -25.37
C LEU A 493 -27.13 -1.81 -26.69
N THR A 494 -27.99 -0.80 -26.83
CA THR A 494 -28.85 -0.63 -28.02
C THR A 494 -28.24 0.24 -29.12
N THR A 495 -27.21 1.03 -28.80
CA THR A 495 -26.64 2.04 -29.71
C THR A 495 -25.14 1.85 -29.87
N ARG A 496 -24.64 1.96 -31.10
CA ARG A 496 -23.20 1.98 -31.41
C ARG A 496 -22.93 3.20 -32.30
N ASN A 497 -22.30 4.24 -31.74
CA ASN A 497 -22.14 5.52 -32.44
C ASN A 497 -20.78 5.68 -33.15
N ALA A 498 -20.02 4.60 -33.38
CA ALA A 498 -18.67 4.68 -33.94
C ALA A 498 -18.59 5.39 -35.30
N ILE A 499 -19.47 5.05 -36.27
CA ILE A 499 -19.50 5.71 -37.59
C ILE A 499 -19.99 7.16 -37.44
N ARG A 500 -20.94 7.40 -36.54
CA ARG A 500 -21.44 8.73 -36.20
C ARG A 500 -20.34 9.63 -35.63
N ILE A 501 -19.37 9.06 -34.91
CA ILE A 501 -18.19 9.80 -34.45
C ILE A 501 -17.34 10.24 -35.63
N LEU A 502 -17.10 9.38 -36.63
CA LEU A 502 -16.36 9.80 -37.83
C LEU A 502 -17.04 10.96 -38.55
N GLU A 503 -18.37 10.97 -38.63
CA GLU A 503 -19.14 12.11 -39.16
C GLU A 503 -18.91 13.40 -38.37
N MET A 504 -18.88 13.34 -37.03
CA MET A 504 -18.64 14.52 -36.19
C MET A 504 -17.24 15.12 -36.38
N TYR A 505 -16.27 14.33 -36.84
CA TYR A 505 -14.90 14.76 -37.12
C TYR A 505 -14.67 15.10 -38.60
N ASP A 506 -15.74 15.39 -39.35
CA ASP A 506 -15.69 15.85 -40.75
C ASP A 506 -14.92 14.90 -41.69
N TYR A 507 -15.01 13.58 -41.44
CA TYR A 507 -14.45 12.59 -42.37
C TYR A 507 -15.17 12.68 -43.73
N PRO A 508 -14.49 12.30 -44.84
CA PRO A 508 -15.07 12.36 -46.18
C PRO A 508 -16.42 11.62 -46.28
N ARG A 509 -17.42 12.25 -46.90
CA ARG A 509 -18.81 11.73 -46.93
C ARG A 509 -18.93 10.38 -47.65
N ASP A 510 -18.11 10.17 -48.67
CA ASP A 510 -17.97 8.91 -49.41
C ASP A 510 -17.46 7.78 -48.51
N LEU A 511 -16.44 8.05 -47.67
CA LEU A 511 -15.93 7.09 -46.68
C LEU A 511 -17.00 6.73 -45.65
N ILE A 512 -17.75 7.72 -45.14
CA ILE A 512 -18.85 7.47 -44.19
C ILE A 512 -19.95 6.62 -44.85
N ALA A 513 -20.33 6.95 -46.08
CA ALA A 513 -21.35 6.19 -46.81
C ALA A 513 -20.93 4.73 -47.03
N GLU A 514 -19.67 4.50 -47.42
CA GLU A 514 -19.10 3.16 -47.54
C GLU A 514 -19.14 2.41 -46.20
N ALA A 515 -18.79 3.07 -45.08
CA ALA A 515 -18.80 2.46 -43.76
C ALA A 515 -20.22 1.98 -43.35
N TYR A 516 -21.25 2.77 -43.60
CA TYR A 516 -22.64 2.35 -43.33
C TYR A 516 -23.09 1.20 -44.24
N GLU A 517 -22.74 1.23 -45.54
CA GLU A 517 -23.08 0.15 -46.47
C GLU A 517 -22.44 -1.17 -46.04
N VAL A 518 -21.18 -1.15 -45.58
CA VAL A 518 -20.50 -2.33 -45.04
C VAL A 518 -21.13 -2.80 -43.74
N GLN A 519 -21.51 -1.88 -42.84
CA GLN A 519 -22.18 -2.23 -41.58
C GLN A 519 -23.51 -2.95 -41.83
N GLU A 520 -24.32 -2.46 -42.77
CA GLU A 520 -25.61 -3.06 -43.13
C GLU A 520 -25.41 -4.49 -43.66
N LYS A 521 -24.47 -4.69 -44.60
CA LYS A 521 -24.12 -6.02 -45.14
C LYS A 521 -23.64 -7.01 -44.07
N LEU A 522 -22.92 -6.56 -43.06
CA LEU A 522 -22.43 -7.42 -41.96
C LEU A 522 -23.55 -7.79 -40.99
N THR A 523 -24.50 -6.88 -40.76
CA THR A 523 -25.64 -7.11 -39.87
C THR A 523 -26.63 -8.09 -40.50
N GLU A 524 -26.86 -7.99 -41.82
CA GLU A 524 -27.70 -8.94 -42.57
C GLU A 524 -27.15 -10.38 -42.60
N LYS A 525 -25.82 -10.56 -42.53
CA LYS A 525 -25.19 -11.89 -42.47
C LYS A 525 -25.19 -12.53 -41.08
N SER A 526 -25.40 -11.72 -40.04
CA SER A 526 -25.31 -12.16 -38.64
C SER A 526 -26.70 -12.50 -38.03
N ASN A 527 -27.78 -12.09 -38.71
CA ASN A 527 -29.15 -12.54 -38.47
C ASN A 527 -29.49 -13.75 -39.35
#